data_AF-A0A9D1JXS5-F1
#
_entry.id   AF-A0A9D1JXS5-F1
#
_cell.length_a   1.000
_cell.length_b   1.000
_cell.length_c   1.000
_cell.angle_alpha   90.00
_cell.angle_beta   90.00
_cell.angle_gamma   90.00
#
_symmetry.space_group_name_H-M   'P 1'
#
loop_
_entity.id
_entity.type
_entity.pdbx_description
1 polymer ?
#
loop_
_entity_poly.entity_id
_entity_poly.type
_entity_poly.pdbx_seq_one_letter_code
_entity_poly.pdbx_strand_id
1 'polypeptide(L)' 'MNMFNIMTIKEFAKAIGRGVSTIYDWKNNGTIPANCFKQIGSIWYVKIDEIKVFIAS' A
#
# COMPACT_ATOMS: atom_id res chain seq x y z
N MET A 1 -15.20 -3.16 9.04
CA MET A 1 -14.64 -2.69 7.74
C MET A 1 -14.14 -1.27 7.95
N ASN A 2 -12.87 -0.98 7.64
CA ASN A 2 -12.31 0.37 7.79
C ASN A 2 -13.12 1.38 6.97
N MET A 3 -13.66 2.40 7.63
CA MET A 3 -14.49 3.48 7.05
C MET A 3 -13.79 4.25 5.91
N PHE A 4 -12.47 4.10 5.77
CA PHE A 4 -11.63 4.87 4.85
C PHE A 4 -11.09 4.07 3.66
N ASN A 5 -11.41 2.79 3.53
CA ASN A 5 -10.90 1.90 2.47
C ASN A 5 -9.37 1.97 2.22
N ILE A 6 -8.64 2.19 3.31
CA ILE A 6 -7.17 2.21 3.36
C ILE A 6 -6.70 1.23 4.44
N MET A 7 -5.48 0.75 4.26
CA MET A 7 -4.74 -0.01 5.27
C MET A 7 -3.35 0.57 5.44
N THR A 8 -2.74 0.36 6.60
CA THR A 8 -1.34 0.76 6.83
C THR A 8 -0.39 -0.07 5.96
N ILE A 9 0.80 0.45 5.67
CA ILE A 9 1.85 -0.34 5.01
C ILE A 9 2.17 -1.63 5.79
N LYS A 10 2.11 -1.60 7.13
CA LYS A 10 2.36 -2.77 7.97
C LYS A 10 1.33 -3.87 7.77
N GLU A 11 0.05 -3.51 7.71
CA GLU A 11 -1.05 -4.45 7.44
C GLU A 11 -0.93 -5.04 6.02
N PHE A 12 -0.65 -4.19 5.03
CA PHE A 12 -0.45 -4.63 3.66
C PHE A 12 0.73 -5.60 3.53
N ALA A 13 1.89 -5.25 4.10
CA ALA A 13 3.08 -6.09 4.11
C ALA A 13 2.78 -7.47 4.71
N LYS A 14 2.06 -7.52 5.84
CA LYS A 14 1.62 -8.77 6.46
C LYS A 14 0.68 -9.57 5.55
N ALA A 15 -0.27 -8.90 4.90
CA ALA A 15 -1.26 -9.55 4.04
C ALA A 15 -0.63 -10.25 2.83
N ILE A 16 0.48 -9.72 2.29
CA ILE A 16 1.17 -10.29 1.13
C ILE A 16 2.45 -11.08 1.49
N GLY A 17 2.72 -11.29 2.78
CA GLY A 17 3.90 -12.03 3.24
C GLY A 17 5.24 -11.37 2.92
N ARG A 18 5.30 -10.03 2.92
CA ARG A 18 6.51 -9.25 2.63
C ARG A 18 6.92 -8.37 3.80
N GLY A 19 8.18 -7.89 3.77
CA GLY A 19 8.69 -6.93 4.73
C GLY A 19 8.15 -5.52 4.48
N VAL A 20 8.04 -4.71 5.53
CA VAL A 20 7.63 -3.30 5.43
C VAL A 20 8.60 -2.49 4.57
N SER A 21 9.91 -2.74 4.70
CA SER A 21 10.95 -2.10 3.87
C SER A 21 10.71 -2.36 2.39
N THR A 22 10.39 -3.59 2.00
CA THR A 22 10.07 -3.96 0.62
C THR A 22 8.93 -3.13 0.04
N ILE A 23 7.89 -2.83 0.84
CA ILE A 23 6.77 -2.00 0.37
C ILE A 23 7.23 -0.55 0.15
N TYR A 24 8.07 -0.01 1.04
CA TYR A 24 8.65 1.32 0.86
C TYR A 24 9.56 1.38 -0.37
N ASP A 25 10.37 0.36 -0.61
CA ASP A 25 11.22 0.27 -1.79
C ASP A 25 10.37 0.24 -3.07
N TRP A 26 9.32 -0.58 -3.10
CA TRP A 26 8.39 -0.63 -4.22
C TRP A 26 7.66 0.68 -4.47
N LYS A 27 7.25 1.38 -3.40
CA LYS A 27 6.67 2.71 -3.51
C LYS A 27 7.66 3.71 -4.10
N ASN A 28 8.90 3.71 -3.61
CA ASN A 28 9.90 4.71 -4.00
C ASN A 28 10.46 4.45 -5.41
N ASN A 29 10.57 3.18 -5.80
CA ASN A 29 11.06 2.77 -7.12
C ASN A 29 9.96 2.72 -8.19
N GLY A 30 8.70 2.95 -7.81
CA GLY A 30 7.55 2.92 -8.72
C GLY A 30 7.10 1.52 -9.15
N THR A 31 7.57 0.46 -8.48
CA THR A 31 7.09 -0.92 -8.70
C THR A 31 5.61 -1.05 -8.40
N ILE A 32 5.14 -0.43 -7.31
CA ILE A 32 3.71 -0.21 -7.08
C ILE A 32 3.42 1.22 -7.53
N PRO A 33 2.41 1.44 -8.40
CA PRO A 33 2.00 2.76 -8.83
C PRO A 33 1.73 3.71 -7.65
N ALA A 34 2.16 4.97 -7.78
CA ALA A 34 2.01 5.98 -6.73
C ALA A 34 0.53 6.22 -6.34
N ASN A 35 -0.40 6.01 -7.28
CA ASN A 35 -1.83 6.09 -7.04
C ASN A 35 -2.37 4.95 -6.15
N CYS A 36 -1.58 3.95 -5.75
CA CYS A 36 -1.97 2.95 -4.76
C CYS A 36 -1.70 3.41 -3.32
N PHE A 37 -1.03 4.56 -3.14
CA PHE A 37 -0.65 5.06 -1.83
C PHE A 37 -1.35 6.38 -1.49
N LYS A 38 -1.52 6.64 -0.20
CA LYS A 38 -1.98 7.92 0.32
C LYS A 38 -1.18 8.28 1.57
N GLN A 39 -0.68 9.50 1.63
CA GLN A 39 -0.06 10.05 2.83
C GLN A 39 -1.12 10.81 3.63
N ILE A 40 -1.18 10.54 4.95
CA ILE A 40 -2.00 11.29 5.91
C ILE A 40 -1.07 11.66 7.06
N GLY A 41 -0.76 12.96 7.20
CA GLY A 41 0.31 13.42 8.08
C GLY A 41 1.66 12.84 7.67
N SER A 42 2.35 12.21 8.61
CA SER A 42 3.63 11.52 8.37
C SER A 42 3.49 10.04 8.00
N ILE A 43 2.26 9.50 7.98
CA ILE A 43 2.01 8.07 7.81
C ILE A 43 1.56 7.77 6.38
N TRP A 44 2.15 6.73 5.80
CA TRP A 44 1.76 6.18 4.50
C TRP A 44 0.78 5.03 4.64
N TYR A 45 -0.26 5.08 3.82
CA TYR A 45 -1.31 4.08 3.70
C TYR A 45 -1.38 3.54 2.28
N VAL A 46 -1.89 2.33 2.16
CA VAL A 46 -2.22 1.65 0.91
C VAL A 46 -3.72 1.78 0.70
N LYS A 47 -4.13 2.26 -0.48
CA LYS A 47 -5.53 2.33 -0.88
C LYS A 47 -5.95 0.97 -1.46
N ILE A 48 -7.00 0.40 -0.86
CA ILE A 48 -7.31 -1.03 -1.02
C ILE A 48 -7.84 -1.33 -2.44
N ASP A 49 -8.62 -0.44 -3.03
CA ASP A 49 -9.19 -0.69 -4.36
C ASP A 49 -8.12 -0.60 -5.45
N GLU A 50 -7.28 0.44 -5.41
CA GLU A 50 -6.21 0.64 -6.39
C GLU A 50 -5.16 -0.46 -6.31
N ILE A 51 -4.78 -0.90 -5.10
CA ILE A 51 -3.82 -1.99 -4.98
C ILE A 51 -4.39 -3.33 -5.45
N LYS A 52 -5.70 -3.57 -5.26
CA LYS A 52 -6.37 -4.77 -5.80
C LYS A 52 -6.38 -4.76 -7.32
N VAL A 53 -6.67 -3.61 -7.93
CA VAL A 53 -6.62 -3.46 -9.39
C VAL A 53 -5.21 -3.73 -9.92
N PHE A 54 -4.19 -3.19 -9.26
CA PHE A 54 -2.78 -3.43 -9.63
C PHE A 54 -2.34 -4.88 -9.46
N ILE A 55 -2.77 -5.58 -8.40
CA ILE A 55 -2.41 -6.99 -8.21
C ILE A 55 -3.13 -7.90 -9.21
N ALA A 56 -4.32 -7.49 -9.68
CA ALA A 56 -5.10 -8.25 -10.65
C ALA A 56 -4.65 -8.02 -12.12
N SER A 57 -3.82 -7.01 -12.38
CA SER A 57 -3.23 -6.73 -13.71
C SER A 57 -1.95 -7.51 -13.95
#